data_AF-A0A7S2GBQ6-F1
#
_entry.id   AF-A0A7S2GBQ6-F1
#
_cell.length_a   1.000
_cell.length_b   1.000
_cell.length_c   1.000
_cell.angle_alpha   90.00
_cell.angle_beta   90.00
_cell.angle_gamma   90.00
#
_symmetry.space_group_name_H-M   'P 1'
#
loop_
_entity.id
_entity.type
_entity.pdbx_description
1 polymer ?
#
loop_
_entity_poly.entity_id
_entity_poly.type
_entity_poly.pdbx_seq_one_letter_code
_entity_poly.pdbx_strand_id
1 'polypeptide(L)'
;KNTNWENGVRVPFMVAVPWMPQTAGTRTDHFAELVDVMPTLAELAGIPTPSTKLGDRLDPVEGVSLVPALDGSEVVKTAAFSQYPRKPKDLDVPWQNNGIDHSDPSKFEYMGYSVRVDEWRYTEWYPWNGETLEANWTSIYASELYDWRGSDNTNMDYDLFENTNLANSRGCEVVLLELKALLRRQFKPRGL
;
A
#
# COMPACT_ATOMS: atom_id res chain seq x y z
N LYS A 1 -6.07 -4.30 13.32
CA LYS A 1 -6.42 -3.10 12.54
C LYS A 1 -6.87 -3.60 11.19
N ASN A 2 -8.01 -3.12 10.69
CA ASN A 2 -8.75 -3.84 9.67
C ASN A 2 -9.25 -2.84 8.62
N THR A 3 -8.35 -2.10 7.96
CA THR A 3 -8.69 -1.02 7.01
C THR A 3 -7.52 -0.68 6.09
N ASN A 4 -7.81 -0.05 4.95
CA ASN A 4 -6.85 0.55 4.03
C ASN A 4 -6.68 2.08 4.23
N TRP A 5 -7.39 2.67 5.19
CA TRP A 5 -7.28 4.10 5.51
C TRP A 5 -5.95 4.42 6.16
N GLU A 6 -5.49 5.67 6.01
CA GLU A 6 -4.19 6.13 6.48
C GLU A 6 -3.97 5.82 7.97
N ASN A 7 -4.99 6.00 8.81
CA ASN A 7 -4.95 5.72 10.24
C ASN A 7 -4.72 4.24 10.62
N GLY A 8 -4.88 3.33 9.66
CA GLY A 8 -4.66 1.90 9.82
C GLY A 8 -3.38 1.40 9.16
N VAL A 9 -2.87 2.10 8.15
CA VAL A 9 -1.74 1.64 7.32
C VAL A 9 -0.47 2.48 7.50
N ARG A 10 -0.57 3.74 7.95
CA ARG A 10 0.58 4.58 8.26
C ARG A 10 1.18 4.16 9.59
N VAL A 11 2.47 3.83 9.58
CA VAL A 11 3.20 3.35 10.76
C VAL A 11 4.45 4.20 11.02
N PRO A 12 4.90 4.29 12.28
CA PRO A 12 6.19 4.90 12.56
C PRO A 12 7.32 4.06 11.94
N PHE A 13 8.21 4.72 11.21
CA PHE A 13 9.41 4.11 10.64
C PHE A 13 10.61 5.02 10.86
N MET A 14 11.64 4.50 11.51
CA MET A 14 12.87 5.23 11.84
C MET A 14 14.06 4.32 11.57
N VAL A 15 15.07 4.85 10.91
CA VAL A 15 16.32 4.14 10.60
C VAL A 15 17.48 4.95 11.18
N ALA A 16 18.29 4.31 12.01
CA ALA A 16 19.50 4.90 12.57
C ALA A 16 20.72 4.16 12.02
N VAL A 17 21.54 4.87 11.24
CA VAL A 17 22.73 4.30 10.59
C VAL A 17 23.97 4.99 11.16
N PRO A 18 24.78 4.33 12.03
CA PRO A 18 25.87 4.99 12.75
C PRO A 18 26.95 5.63 11.85
N TRP A 19 27.16 5.07 10.66
CA TRP A 19 28.14 5.56 9.69
C TRP A 19 27.57 6.58 8.69
N MET A 20 26.29 6.96 8.82
CA MET A 20 25.66 8.03 8.05
C MET A 20 25.18 9.16 8.99
N PRO A 21 26.11 9.86 9.69
CA PRO A 21 25.74 10.86 10.67
C PRO A 21 24.92 12.03 10.11
N GLN A 22 25.00 12.29 8.80
CA GLN A 22 24.22 13.32 8.11
C GLN A 22 22.71 13.06 8.09
N THR A 23 22.27 11.81 8.29
CA THR A 23 20.84 11.45 8.34
C THR A 23 20.28 11.48 9.77
N ALA A 24 21.12 11.70 10.78
CA ALA A 24 20.68 11.68 12.17
C ALA A 24 19.74 12.88 12.47
N GLY A 25 18.54 12.58 12.94
CA GLY A 25 17.54 13.59 13.30
C GLY A 25 16.87 14.27 12.10
N THR A 26 17.18 13.86 10.88
CA THR A 26 16.47 14.33 9.69
C THR A 26 15.09 13.66 9.58
N ARG A 27 14.22 14.28 8.80
CA ARG A 27 12.90 13.74 8.44
C ARG A 27 12.77 13.75 6.93
N THR A 28 11.99 12.83 6.41
CA THR A 28 11.68 12.72 4.98
C THR A 28 10.21 12.37 4.81
N ASP A 29 9.60 12.92 3.76
CA ASP A 29 8.25 12.57 3.30
C ASP A 29 8.27 11.52 2.18
N HIS A 30 9.44 10.91 1.94
CA HIS A 30 9.62 9.84 0.97
C HIS A 30 8.74 8.63 1.32
N PHE A 31 8.10 8.04 0.30
CA PHE A 31 7.26 6.86 0.49
C PHE A 31 8.08 5.61 0.80
N ALA A 32 7.74 4.97 1.92
CA ALA A 32 8.30 3.69 2.33
C ALA A 32 7.18 2.67 2.57
N GLU A 33 7.47 1.40 2.30
CA GLU A 33 6.62 0.27 2.64
C GLU A 33 7.39 -0.69 3.56
N LEU A 34 6.70 -1.43 4.43
CA LEU A 34 7.38 -2.36 5.35
C LEU A 34 8.14 -3.49 4.62
N VAL A 35 7.76 -3.81 3.38
CA VAL A 35 8.50 -4.75 2.52
C VAL A 35 9.90 -4.24 2.15
N ASP A 36 10.12 -2.92 2.18
CA ASP A 36 11.42 -2.30 1.88
C ASP A 36 12.45 -2.49 3.01
N VAL A 37 12.02 -2.89 4.21
CA VAL A 37 12.91 -3.07 5.37
C VAL A 37 13.98 -4.12 5.09
N MET A 38 13.60 -5.26 4.52
CA MET A 38 14.53 -6.36 4.24
C MET A 38 15.63 -5.96 3.24
N PRO A 39 15.33 -5.44 2.02
CA PRO A 39 16.38 -5.01 1.10
C PRO A 39 17.22 -3.83 1.64
N THR A 40 16.61 -2.90 2.39
CA THR A 40 17.34 -1.78 3.02
C THR A 40 18.36 -2.27 4.04
N LEU A 41 17.97 -3.19 4.94
CA LEU A 41 18.88 -3.75 5.94
C LEU A 41 19.98 -4.61 5.30
N ALA A 42 19.65 -5.37 4.24
CA ALA A 42 20.63 -6.16 3.52
C ALA A 42 21.71 -5.27 2.90
N GLU A 43 21.33 -4.17 2.23
CA GLU A 43 22.28 -3.22 1.66
C GLU A 43 23.15 -2.55 2.73
N LEU A 44 22.55 -2.07 3.82
CA LEU A 44 23.30 -1.47 4.94
C LEU A 44 24.28 -2.45 5.59
N ALA A 45 23.94 -3.75 5.62
CA ALA A 45 24.81 -4.79 6.14
C ALA A 45 25.87 -5.29 5.13
N GLY A 46 25.86 -4.80 3.88
CA GLY A 46 26.72 -5.31 2.82
C GLY A 46 26.40 -6.74 2.39
N ILE A 47 25.15 -7.19 2.59
CA ILE A 47 24.66 -8.52 2.25
C ILE A 47 23.90 -8.43 0.93
N PRO A 48 24.19 -9.30 -0.06
CA PRO A 48 23.43 -9.31 -1.31
C PRO A 48 21.97 -9.68 -1.03
N THR A 49 21.04 -8.89 -1.55
CA THR A 49 19.61 -9.22 -1.49
C THR A 49 19.36 -10.49 -2.30
N PRO A 50 18.73 -11.53 -1.73
CA PRO A 50 18.44 -12.76 -2.45
C PRO A 50 17.53 -12.47 -3.65
N SER A 51 18.06 -12.65 -4.86
CA SER A 51 17.36 -12.35 -6.12
C SER A 51 16.40 -13.45 -6.56
N THR A 52 16.46 -14.64 -5.98
CA THR A 52 15.69 -15.81 -6.44
C THR A 52 15.34 -16.85 -5.37
N LYS A 53 15.94 -16.80 -4.16
CA LYS A 53 15.68 -17.81 -3.12
C LYS A 53 16.02 -17.29 -1.73
N LEU A 54 15.03 -17.22 -0.84
CA LEU A 54 15.23 -16.99 0.59
C LEU A 54 14.74 -18.24 1.35
N GLY A 55 15.66 -19.16 1.64
CA GLY A 55 15.32 -20.45 2.25
C GLY A 55 14.53 -21.36 1.30
N ASP A 56 13.39 -21.87 1.75
CA ASP A 56 12.49 -22.71 0.94
C ASP A 56 11.53 -21.87 0.05
N ARG A 57 11.54 -20.54 0.17
CA ARG A 57 10.73 -19.65 -0.67
C ARG A 57 11.42 -19.44 -2.01
N LEU A 58 10.66 -19.69 -3.09
CA LEU A 58 11.10 -19.51 -4.48
C LEU A 58 10.94 -18.08 -4.97
N ASP A 59 10.27 -17.22 -4.20
CA ASP A 59 10.01 -15.84 -4.60
C ASP A 59 11.18 -14.92 -4.18
N PRO A 60 11.56 -13.95 -5.03
CA PRO A 60 12.52 -12.92 -4.67
C PRO A 60 12.00 -12.08 -3.49
N VAL A 61 12.92 -11.42 -2.78
CA VAL A 61 12.53 -10.39 -1.80
C VAL A 61 11.80 -9.27 -2.53
N GLU A 62 10.57 -8.99 -2.13
CA GLU A 62 9.80 -7.84 -2.60
C GLU A 62 10.29 -6.54 -1.94
N GLY A 63 9.91 -5.40 -2.53
CA GLY A 63 10.35 -4.08 -2.08
C GLY A 63 11.68 -3.64 -2.71
N VAL A 64 12.15 -2.48 -2.29
CA VAL A 64 13.39 -1.85 -2.77
C VAL A 64 14.17 -1.28 -1.61
N SER A 65 15.49 -1.20 -1.73
CA SER A 65 16.31 -0.57 -0.69
C SER A 65 16.06 0.94 -0.65
N LEU A 66 15.87 1.46 0.56
CA LEU A 66 15.68 2.88 0.84
C LEU A 66 16.99 3.59 1.17
N VAL A 67 18.14 2.91 1.15
CA VAL A 67 19.45 3.52 1.42
C VAL A 67 19.69 4.80 0.61
N PRO A 68 19.41 4.85 -0.71
CA PRO A 68 19.58 6.07 -1.50
C PRO A 68 18.62 7.22 -1.09
N ALA A 69 17.52 6.91 -0.41
CA ALA A 69 16.57 7.90 0.07
C ALA A 69 16.86 8.42 1.49
N LEU A 70 17.77 7.78 2.24
CA LEU A 70 17.97 8.09 3.67
C LEU A 70 18.50 9.51 3.94
N ASP A 71 19.31 10.05 3.04
CA ASP A 71 19.81 11.43 3.13
C ASP A 71 18.99 12.42 2.26
N GLY A 72 17.91 11.95 1.64
CA GLY A 72 17.04 12.74 0.76
C GLY A 72 17.65 13.04 -0.61
N SER A 73 18.76 12.40 -0.99
CA SER A 73 19.39 12.62 -2.31
C SER A 73 18.62 11.99 -3.47
N GLU A 74 17.89 10.90 -3.22
CA GLU A 74 17.17 10.18 -4.28
C GLU A 74 15.70 9.86 -3.95
N VAL A 75 14.87 9.92 -5.00
CA VAL A 75 13.47 9.47 -4.95
C VAL A 75 13.40 8.03 -5.46
N VAL A 76 13.53 7.07 -4.56
CA VAL A 76 13.38 5.64 -4.84
C VAL A 76 11.93 5.21 -5.14
N LYS A 77 10.93 5.85 -4.50
CA LYS A 77 9.50 5.50 -4.63
C LYS A 77 8.65 6.76 -4.64
N THR A 78 7.55 6.69 -5.38
CA THR A 78 6.55 7.77 -5.48
C THR A 78 5.16 7.35 -4.98
N ALA A 79 5.05 6.12 -4.47
CA ALA A 79 3.80 5.55 -3.98
C ALA A 79 4.08 4.48 -2.91
N ALA A 80 3.08 4.25 -2.06
CA ALA A 80 3.02 3.12 -1.13
C ALA A 80 1.70 2.37 -1.33
N PHE A 81 1.72 1.06 -1.13
CA PHE A 81 0.58 0.19 -1.38
C PHE A 81 0.13 -0.52 -0.11
N SER A 82 -1.17 -0.79 -0.03
CA SER A 82 -1.74 -1.60 1.04
C SER A 82 -2.88 -2.46 0.49
N GLN A 83 -3.18 -3.56 1.18
CA GLN A 83 -4.31 -4.40 0.82
C GLN A 83 -4.97 -4.96 2.06
N TYR A 84 -6.28 -5.22 1.97
CA TYR A 84 -7.02 -5.80 3.09
C TYR A 84 -8.22 -6.63 2.61
N PRO A 85 -8.41 -7.87 3.12
CA PRO A 85 -9.52 -8.73 2.73
C PRO A 85 -10.81 -8.39 3.49
N ARG A 86 -11.96 -8.76 2.91
CA ARG A 86 -13.28 -8.63 3.53
C ARG A 86 -14.17 -9.83 3.24
N LYS A 87 -15.14 -10.00 4.14
CA LYS A 87 -16.27 -10.91 4.01
C LYS A 87 -17.54 -10.22 4.53
N PRO A 88 -18.17 -9.33 3.74
CA PRO A 88 -19.39 -8.65 4.13
C PRO A 88 -20.50 -9.66 4.47
N LYS A 89 -21.19 -9.48 5.60
CA LYS A 89 -22.37 -10.29 5.92
C LYS A 89 -23.61 -9.90 5.12
N ASP A 90 -23.64 -8.64 4.68
CA ASP A 90 -24.74 -8.03 3.95
C ASP A 90 -24.14 -7.08 2.91
N LEU A 91 -24.53 -7.25 1.63
CA LEU A 91 -24.01 -6.45 0.52
C LEU A 91 -24.78 -5.15 0.31
N ASP A 92 -25.93 -4.95 0.98
CA ASP A 92 -26.62 -3.66 1.00
C ASP A 92 -25.96 -2.67 1.97
N VAL A 93 -25.26 -3.20 2.98
CA VAL A 93 -24.47 -2.43 3.96
C VAL A 93 -23.05 -3.01 4.13
N PRO A 94 -22.25 -3.07 3.06
CA PRO A 94 -21.00 -3.85 3.00
C PRO A 94 -19.92 -3.36 3.96
N TRP A 95 -20.05 -2.15 4.53
CA TRP A 95 -19.16 -1.62 5.55
C TRP A 95 -19.42 -2.17 6.96
N GLN A 96 -20.59 -2.77 7.21
CA GLN A 96 -20.96 -3.32 8.51
C GLN A 96 -20.58 -4.80 8.63
N ASN A 97 -19.93 -5.17 9.73
CA ASN A 97 -19.61 -6.57 10.08
C ASN A 97 -18.92 -7.36 8.95
N ASN A 98 -17.93 -6.76 8.29
CA ASN A 98 -17.28 -7.30 7.08
C ASN A 98 -15.87 -7.86 7.32
N GLY A 99 -15.40 -7.90 8.57
CA GLY A 99 -14.05 -8.33 8.93
C GLY A 99 -13.84 -9.84 8.74
N ILE A 100 -12.60 -10.23 8.45
CA ILE A 100 -12.22 -11.63 8.21
C ILE A 100 -10.84 -11.93 8.82
N ASP A 101 -10.68 -11.58 10.10
CA ASP A 101 -9.41 -11.70 10.82
C ASP A 101 -8.96 -13.16 10.96
N HIS A 102 -7.65 -13.39 10.88
CA HIS A 102 -6.98 -14.69 11.11
C HIS A 102 -7.61 -15.87 10.36
N SER A 103 -8.16 -15.60 9.18
CA SER A 103 -8.87 -16.58 8.37
C SER A 103 -8.05 -16.97 7.15
N ASP A 104 -8.24 -18.21 6.71
CA ASP A 104 -7.62 -18.72 5.50
C ASP A 104 -8.04 -17.88 4.27
N PRO A 105 -7.13 -17.53 3.35
CA PRO A 105 -7.46 -16.70 2.19
C PRO A 105 -8.54 -17.30 1.26
N SER A 106 -8.77 -18.62 1.31
CA SER A 106 -9.88 -19.26 0.60
C SER A 106 -11.27 -18.82 1.09
N LYS A 107 -11.35 -18.22 2.28
CA LYS A 107 -12.60 -17.77 2.92
C LYS A 107 -12.93 -16.30 2.66
N PHE A 108 -12.03 -15.56 2.02
CA PHE A 108 -12.28 -14.17 1.66
C PHE A 108 -13.32 -14.11 0.54
N GLU A 109 -14.14 -13.06 0.54
CA GLU A 109 -15.09 -12.81 -0.54
C GLU A 109 -14.70 -11.59 -1.38
N TYR A 110 -14.00 -10.65 -0.76
CA TYR A 110 -13.49 -9.45 -1.43
C TYR A 110 -12.07 -9.14 -0.99
N MET A 111 -11.31 -8.50 -1.87
CA MET A 111 -9.99 -7.94 -1.57
C MET A 111 -9.98 -6.47 -1.99
N GLY A 112 -9.57 -5.60 -1.07
CA GLY A 112 -9.37 -4.18 -1.32
C GLY A 112 -7.90 -3.89 -1.52
N TYR A 113 -7.53 -3.38 -2.69
CA TYR A 113 -6.18 -2.93 -3.01
C TYR A 113 -6.14 -1.42 -2.97
N SER A 114 -5.12 -0.84 -2.36
CA SER A 114 -4.98 0.61 -2.18
C SER A 114 -3.60 1.09 -2.61
N VAL A 115 -3.57 2.28 -3.19
CA VAL A 115 -2.36 3.03 -3.48
C VAL A 115 -2.45 4.41 -2.85
N ARG A 116 -1.38 4.83 -2.17
CA ARG A 116 -1.16 6.16 -1.64
C ARG A 116 -0.05 6.82 -2.44
N VAL A 117 -0.36 7.97 -3.03
CA VAL A 117 0.61 8.91 -3.64
C VAL A 117 0.43 10.26 -2.99
N ASP A 118 1.37 11.19 -3.13
CA ASP A 118 1.44 12.46 -2.38
C ASP A 118 0.08 13.14 -2.13
N GLU A 119 -0.68 13.40 -3.19
CA GLU A 119 -1.95 14.12 -3.13
C GLU A 119 -3.21 13.23 -3.01
N TRP A 120 -3.09 11.90 -3.12
CA TRP A 120 -4.26 11.02 -3.27
C TRP A 120 -4.10 9.65 -2.61
N ARG A 121 -5.21 9.11 -2.09
CA ARG A 121 -5.38 7.68 -1.83
C ARG A 121 -6.47 7.13 -2.73
N TYR A 122 -6.18 6.03 -3.42
CA TYR A 122 -7.13 5.32 -4.27
C TYR A 122 -7.22 3.85 -3.88
N THR A 123 -8.44 3.33 -3.75
CA THR A 123 -8.70 1.92 -3.40
C THR A 123 -9.70 1.31 -4.38
N GLU A 124 -9.43 0.10 -4.86
CA GLU A 124 -10.39 -0.73 -5.61
C GLU A 124 -10.70 -2.01 -4.84
N TRP A 125 -11.99 -2.33 -4.74
CA TRP A 125 -12.49 -3.55 -4.13
C TRP A 125 -12.93 -4.53 -5.23
N TYR A 126 -12.41 -5.74 -5.18
CA TYR A 126 -12.70 -6.80 -6.14
C TYR A 126 -13.29 -8.03 -5.44
N PRO A 127 -14.22 -8.75 -6.06
CA PRO A 127 -14.54 -10.11 -5.64
C PRO A 127 -13.28 -10.97 -5.64
N TRP A 128 -13.16 -11.84 -4.65
CA TRP A 128 -12.03 -12.73 -4.44
C TRP A 128 -12.42 -14.17 -4.77
N ASN A 129 -11.59 -14.86 -5.56
CA ASN A 129 -11.75 -16.28 -5.81
C ASN A 129 -10.95 -17.07 -4.77
N GLY A 130 -11.65 -17.71 -3.83
CA GLY A 130 -11.05 -18.50 -2.76
C GLY A 130 -10.40 -19.82 -3.22
N GLU A 131 -10.65 -20.27 -4.44
CA GLU A 131 -10.00 -21.47 -5.00
C GLU A 131 -8.65 -21.13 -5.63
N THR A 132 -8.61 -20.07 -6.45
CA THR A 132 -7.37 -19.63 -7.12
C THR A 132 -6.52 -18.72 -6.25
N LEU A 133 -7.09 -18.19 -5.14
CA LEU A 133 -6.47 -17.19 -4.28
C LEU A 133 -6.09 -15.92 -5.05
N GLU A 134 -7.00 -15.47 -5.91
CA GLU A 134 -6.80 -14.30 -6.75
C GLU A 134 -8.06 -13.41 -6.80
N ALA A 135 -7.85 -12.11 -6.98
CA ALA A 135 -8.93 -11.17 -7.23
C ALA A 135 -9.47 -11.32 -8.66
N ASN A 136 -10.79 -11.20 -8.81
CA ASN A 136 -11.42 -11.11 -10.12
C ASN A 136 -11.26 -9.70 -10.70
N TRP A 137 -10.13 -9.45 -11.37
CA TRP A 137 -9.77 -8.15 -11.97
C TRP A 137 -10.72 -7.62 -13.05
N THR A 138 -11.72 -8.40 -13.47
CA THR A 138 -12.72 -8.00 -14.47
C THR A 138 -13.95 -7.33 -13.86
N SER A 139 -14.18 -7.49 -12.55
CA SER A 139 -15.35 -6.98 -11.86
C SER A 139 -14.95 -6.13 -10.66
N ILE A 140 -15.08 -4.81 -10.78
CA ILE A 140 -14.86 -3.90 -9.64
C ILE A 140 -16.18 -3.82 -8.86
N TYR A 141 -16.13 -4.15 -7.57
CA TYR A 141 -17.27 -4.01 -6.67
C TYR A 141 -17.45 -2.56 -6.22
N ALA A 142 -16.35 -1.91 -5.79
CA ALA A 142 -16.36 -0.52 -5.35
C ALA A 142 -15.01 0.16 -5.60
N SER A 143 -15.03 1.49 -5.66
CA SER A 143 -13.83 2.32 -5.71
C SER A 143 -13.92 3.46 -4.71
N GLU A 144 -12.78 3.83 -4.15
CA GLU A 144 -12.62 4.93 -3.22
C GLU A 144 -11.50 5.85 -3.71
N LEU A 145 -11.74 7.16 -3.70
CA LEU A 145 -10.73 8.17 -3.98
C LEU A 145 -10.81 9.25 -2.91
N TYR A 146 -9.69 9.52 -2.24
CA TYR A 146 -9.59 10.52 -1.19
C TYR A 146 -8.49 11.53 -1.50
N ASP A 147 -8.85 12.81 -1.37
CA ASP A 147 -7.95 13.94 -1.55
C ASP A 147 -7.09 14.16 -0.30
N TRP A 148 -5.78 14.25 -0.50
CA TRP A 148 -4.77 14.46 0.53
C TRP A 148 -4.01 15.79 0.33
N ARG A 149 -4.44 16.63 -0.61
CA ARG A 149 -3.83 17.96 -0.83
C ARG A 149 -3.96 18.83 0.42
N GLY A 150 -2.87 19.51 0.76
CA GLY A 150 -2.79 20.33 1.97
C GLY A 150 -2.43 19.57 3.24
N SER A 151 -2.20 18.24 3.16
CA SER A 151 -1.52 17.52 4.22
C SER A 151 -0.07 17.99 4.31
N ASP A 152 0.36 18.39 5.51
CA ASP A 152 1.78 18.65 5.78
C ASP A 152 2.54 17.38 6.18
N ASN A 153 1.87 16.21 6.21
CA ASN A 153 2.39 14.91 6.67
C ASN A 153 3.01 14.93 8.08
N THR A 154 2.96 16.03 8.81
CA THR A 154 3.55 16.19 10.15
C THR A 154 2.47 16.27 11.23
N ASN A 155 1.31 16.85 10.90
CA ASN A 155 0.18 17.00 11.78
C ASN A 155 -0.80 15.85 11.54
N MET A 156 -0.81 14.88 12.46
CA MET A 156 -1.63 13.67 12.37
C MET A 156 -3.06 13.91 12.85
N ASP A 157 -3.72 14.94 12.32
CA ASP A 157 -5.16 15.08 12.51
C ASP A 157 -5.87 14.20 11.47
N TYR A 158 -6.23 12.99 11.90
CA TYR A 158 -6.88 11.99 11.07
C TYR A 158 -8.32 12.38 10.69
N ASP A 159 -8.90 13.39 11.33
CA ASP A 159 -10.26 13.84 11.04
C ASP A 159 -10.30 14.87 9.90
N LEU A 160 -9.15 15.31 9.38
CA LEU A 160 -9.09 16.29 8.28
C LEU A 160 -9.19 15.65 6.89
N PHE A 161 -8.77 14.40 6.73
CA PHE A 161 -8.63 13.74 5.44
C PHE A 161 -9.45 12.44 5.36
N GLU A 162 -9.63 11.90 4.14
CA GLU A 162 -10.36 10.64 3.88
C GLU A 162 -11.85 10.62 4.30
N ASN A 163 -12.47 11.78 4.50
CA ASN A 163 -13.88 11.89 4.93
C ASN A 163 -14.90 11.86 3.78
N THR A 164 -14.47 12.06 2.54
CA THR A 164 -15.36 12.15 1.38
C THR A 164 -14.80 11.33 0.23
N ASN A 165 -15.54 10.31 -0.20
CA ASN A 165 -15.16 9.50 -1.35
C ASN A 165 -15.49 10.24 -2.66
N LEU A 166 -14.46 10.60 -3.41
CA LEU A 166 -14.53 11.35 -4.67
C LEU A 166 -14.54 10.44 -5.91
N ALA A 167 -14.59 9.12 -5.78
CA ALA A 167 -14.46 8.19 -6.91
C ALA A 167 -15.54 8.36 -8.01
N ASN A 168 -16.70 8.94 -7.66
CA ASN A 168 -17.79 9.25 -8.60
C ASN A 168 -17.97 10.76 -8.82
N SER A 169 -17.04 11.59 -8.33
CA SER A 169 -17.10 13.04 -8.48
C SER A 169 -16.59 13.47 -9.85
N ARG A 170 -17.24 14.48 -10.45
CA ARG A 170 -16.81 15.07 -11.72
C ARG A 170 -15.45 15.76 -11.56
N GLY A 171 -14.58 15.63 -12.55
CA GLY A 171 -13.25 16.26 -12.57
C GLY A 171 -12.14 15.38 -11.99
N CYS A 172 -12.47 14.19 -11.47
CA CYS A 172 -11.49 13.23 -10.96
C CYS A 172 -11.15 12.13 -11.98
N GLU A 173 -11.68 12.17 -13.20
CA GLU A 173 -11.58 11.07 -14.17
C GLU A 173 -10.13 10.77 -14.57
N VAL A 174 -9.30 11.81 -14.72
CA VAL A 174 -7.88 11.68 -15.09
C VAL A 174 -7.07 11.02 -13.96
N VAL A 175 -7.17 11.55 -12.74
CA VAL A 175 -6.46 10.98 -11.59
C VAL A 175 -6.91 9.55 -11.28
N LEU A 176 -8.21 9.25 -11.42
CA LEU A 176 -8.71 7.88 -11.30
C LEU A 176 -8.08 6.94 -12.32
N LEU A 177 -7.97 7.36 -13.58
CA LEU A 177 -7.36 6.54 -14.63
C LEU A 177 -5.89 6.24 -14.33
N GLU A 178 -5.14 7.25 -13.89
CA GLU A 178 -3.72 7.12 -13.55
C GLU A 178 -3.49 6.21 -12.34
N LEU A 179 -4.21 6.46 -11.23
CA LEU A 179 -4.08 5.68 -10.01
C LEU A 179 -4.55 4.24 -10.18
N LYS A 180 -5.58 4.02 -11.01
CA LYS A 180 -6.01 2.68 -11.40
C LYS A 180 -4.94 1.94 -12.19
N ALA A 181 -4.28 2.60 -13.14
CA ALA A 181 -3.19 2.00 -13.89
C ALA A 181 -2.01 1.65 -12.96
N LEU A 182 -1.67 2.55 -12.03
CA LEU A 182 -0.62 2.35 -11.04
C LEU A 182 -0.92 1.17 -10.10
N LEU A 183 -2.11 1.14 -9.50
CA LEU A 183 -2.58 0.09 -8.59
C LEU A 183 -2.57 -1.27 -9.28
N ARG A 184 -3.12 -1.36 -10.49
CA ARG A 184 -3.17 -2.62 -11.24
C ARG A 184 -1.78 -3.08 -11.68
N ARG A 185 -0.87 -2.17 -12.01
CA ARG A 185 0.51 -2.53 -12.33
C ARG A 185 1.22 -3.21 -11.16
N GLN A 186 0.88 -2.81 -9.93
CA GLN A 186 1.44 -3.40 -8.71
C GLN A 186 0.81 -4.76 -8.40
N PHE A 187 -0.52 -4.82 -8.33
CA PHE A 187 -1.22 -5.98 -7.74
C PHE A 187 -1.76 -6.99 -8.75
N LYS A 188 -2.04 -6.59 -9.99
CA LYS A 188 -2.60 -7.53 -10.97
C LYS A 188 -1.48 -8.43 -11.48
N PRO A 189 -1.60 -9.76 -11.34
CA PRO A 189 -0.64 -10.68 -11.93
C PRO A 189 -0.52 -10.39 -13.43
N ARG A 190 0.72 -10.21 -13.90
CA ARG A 190 0.97 -10.22 -15.34
C ARG A 190 0.82 -11.67 -15.75
N GLY A 191 -0.22 -12.00 -16.52
CA GLY A 191 -0.40 -13.34 -17.05
C GLY A 191 0.93 -13.83 -17.64
N LEU A 192 1.32 -15.06 -17.30
CA LEU A 192 2.50 -15.71 -17.86
C LEU A 192 2.42 -15.79 -19.39
#